data_AF-I3ZAJ1-F1
#
_entry.id   AF-I3ZAJ1-F1
#
_cell.length_a   1.000
_cell.length_b   1.000
_cell.length_c   1.000
_cell.angle_alpha   90.00
_cell.angle_beta   90.00
_cell.angle_gamma   90.00
#
_symmetry.space_group_name_H-M   'P 1'
#
loop_
_entity.id
_entity.type
_entity.pdbx_description
1 polymer ?
#
loop_
_entity_poly.entity_id
_entity_poly.type
_entity_poly.pdbx_seq_one_letter_code
_entity_poly.pdbx_strand_id
1 'polypeptide(L)'
;MRGIFKTLGMTMLMAVLAIGMVEGQQLPQFSQYIFNGLHINPAYAGYKGEPYIQSTYRSQWVGFEGAPTTFTVTADLSANEGLMGFGLSVLSDKLGPTNTNGAMLSYAYRIQTGRESFLGLGASIGASEYAIDGDMLRANNPDDPNLPQGRVNMFTPNMNLGMFFHNSRFYAGVSAYNMIGRGALEREDIALAYHDFHYYITAGVMIPISSSVQFKPSFLIKEVKGAPTSYDINGMVLFKERLWLGASYRSNMQMGMENLQDNLNQRNAVAFLLEVFATNNLRLGYAYDHSMNVLSDYRNNSHEISVGYYIAPRSVTMKNPRWF
;
A
#
# COMPACT_ATOMS: atom_id res chain seq x y z
N MET A 1 1.16 -49.78 -25.66
CA MET A 1 0.96 -49.76 -24.19
C MET A 1 1.96 -48.90 -23.42
N ARG A 2 3.28 -48.90 -23.72
CA ARG A 2 4.27 -48.07 -22.98
C ARG A 2 4.10 -46.54 -23.13
N GLY A 3 3.52 -46.05 -24.23
CA GLY A 3 3.23 -44.62 -24.41
C GLY A 3 2.10 -44.11 -23.53
N ILE A 4 1.01 -44.88 -23.43
CA ILE A 4 -0.19 -44.52 -22.66
C ILE A 4 0.12 -44.38 -21.17
N PHE A 5 0.95 -45.25 -20.59
CA PHE A 5 1.39 -45.13 -19.19
C PHE A 5 2.28 -43.90 -18.93
N LYS A 6 3.09 -43.49 -19.91
CA LYS A 6 3.88 -42.25 -19.79
C LYS A 6 2.99 -41.01 -19.88
N THR A 7 2.00 -41.01 -20.76
CA THR A 7 1.05 -39.91 -20.88
C THR A 7 0.15 -39.83 -19.65
N LEU A 8 -0.40 -40.96 -19.16
CA LEU A 8 -1.18 -40.98 -17.92
C LEU A 8 -0.34 -40.55 -16.71
N GLY A 9 0.89 -41.04 -16.60
CA GLY A 9 1.81 -40.65 -15.52
C GLY A 9 2.14 -39.17 -15.54
N MET A 10 2.34 -38.57 -16.71
CA MET A 10 2.63 -37.14 -16.86
C MET A 10 1.38 -36.27 -16.64
N THR A 11 0.19 -36.79 -16.97
CA THR A 11 -1.09 -36.12 -16.69
C THR A 11 -1.42 -36.16 -15.20
N MET A 12 -1.14 -37.29 -14.53
CA MET A 12 -1.32 -37.46 -13.09
C MET A 12 -0.27 -36.66 -12.29
N LEU A 13 0.97 -36.55 -12.77
CA LEU A 13 2.00 -35.70 -12.18
C LEU A 13 1.66 -34.20 -12.34
N MET A 14 1.07 -33.78 -13.46
CA MET A 14 0.55 -32.42 -13.63
C MET A 14 -0.71 -32.14 -12.78
N ALA A 15 -1.57 -33.14 -12.57
CA ALA A 15 -2.74 -33.01 -11.71
C ALA A 15 -2.37 -32.93 -10.22
N VAL A 16 -1.29 -33.59 -9.78
CA VAL A 16 -0.78 -33.50 -8.40
C VAL A 16 -0.03 -32.17 -8.15
N LEU A 17 0.51 -31.53 -9.20
CA LEU A 17 1.09 -30.19 -9.13
C LEU A 17 0.06 -29.05 -9.13
N ALA A 18 -1.24 -29.35 -9.34
CA ALA A 18 -2.32 -28.37 -9.38
C ALA A 18 -2.97 -28.08 -8.00
N ILE A 19 -2.44 -28.65 -6.91
CA ILE A 19 -2.92 -28.34 -5.56
C ILE A 19 -2.13 -27.13 -5.03
N GLY A 20 -2.38 -25.97 -5.64
CA GLY A 20 -1.91 -24.69 -5.10
C GLY A 20 -2.86 -24.24 -4.00
N MET A 21 -2.38 -24.21 -2.76
CA MET A 21 -3.09 -23.55 -1.67
C MET A 21 -3.28 -22.08 -2.04
N VAL A 22 -4.53 -21.62 -1.99
CA VAL A 22 -4.89 -20.23 -2.23
C VAL A 22 -4.47 -19.44 -1.00
N GLU A 23 -3.41 -18.66 -1.15
CA GLU A 23 -2.95 -17.68 -0.16
C GLU A 23 -3.09 -16.29 -0.77
N GLY A 24 -3.85 -15.42 -0.10
CA GLY A 24 -4.31 -14.16 -0.70
C GLY A 24 -4.56 -13.07 0.34
N GLN A 25 -3.61 -12.85 1.25
CA GLN A 25 -3.64 -11.65 2.08
C GLN A 25 -2.80 -10.55 1.42
N GLN A 26 -3.43 -9.40 1.18
CA GLN A 26 -2.80 -8.20 0.62
C GLN A 26 -2.44 -7.25 1.75
N LEU A 27 -1.35 -6.50 1.59
CA LEU A 27 -1.07 -5.35 2.46
C LEU A 27 -2.27 -4.39 2.51
N PRO A 28 -2.48 -3.66 3.63
CA PRO A 28 -3.58 -2.72 3.75
C PRO A 28 -3.63 -1.73 2.59
N GLN A 29 -4.82 -1.61 2.01
CA GLN A 29 -5.05 -0.74 0.86
C GLN A 29 -5.49 0.65 1.31
N PHE A 30 -4.76 1.67 0.86
CA PHE A 30 -5.10 3.08 1.06
C PHE A 30 -5.68 3.67 -0.22
N SER A 31 -6.73 4.47 -0.09
CA SER A 31 -7.27 5.25 -1.21
C SER A 31 -6.60 6.63 -1.29
N GLN A 32 -6.12 7.17 -0.17
CA GLN A 32 -5.37 8.43 -0.15
C GLN A 32 -3.85 8.27 -0.37
N TYR A 33 -3.39 7.12 -0.89
CA TYR A 33 -1.95 6.88 -1.16
C TYR A 33 -1.32 7.96 -2.05
N ILE A 34 -2.13 8.61 -2.92
CA ILE A 34 -1.72 9.71 -3.81
C ILE A 34 -1.10 10.88 -3.04
N PHE A 35 -1.50 11.05 -1.78
CA PHE A 35 -1.05 12.12 -0.89
C PHE A 35 0.03 11.67 0.10
N ASN A 36 0.28 10.37 0.18
CA ASN A 36 1.32 9.76 1.01
C ASN A 36 2.02 8.59 0.30
N GLY A 37 3.03 8.92 -0.50
CA GLY A 37 3.80 7.93 -1.25
C GLY A 37 4.64 6.98 -0.39
N LEU A 38 4.87 7.29 0.90
CA LEU A 38 5.60 6.40 1.82
C LEU A 38 4.93 5.05 2.02
N HIS A 39 3.61 4.97 1.85
CA HIS A 39 2.87 3.72 1.92
C HIS A 39 3.23 2.73 0.81
N ILE A 40 3.71 3.24 -0.34
CA ILE A 40 3.94 2.42 -1.54
C ILE A 40 5.36 2.51 -2.08
N ASN A 41 6.20 3.43 -1.60
CA ASN A 41 7.58 3.53 -2.07
C ASN A 41 8.51 4.16 -1.00
N PRO A 42 9.51 3.44 -0.46
CA PRO A 42 10.44 4.01 0.51
C PRO A 42 11.33 5.13 -0.07
N ALA A 43 11.54 5.14 -1.40
CA ALA A 43 12.29 6.21 -2.08
C ALA A 43 11.52 7.54 -2.18
N TYR A 44 10.24 7.57 -1.78
CA TYR A 44 9.46 8.81 -1.64
C TYR A 44 9.89 9.65 -0.42
N ALA A 45 10.63 9.09 0.54
CA ALA A 45 11.02 9.81 1.75
C ALA A 45 11.71 11.15 1.44
N GLY A 46 11.25 12.23 2.08
CA GLY A 46 11.77 13.57 1.90
C GLY A 46 11.38 14.24 0.57
N TYR A 47 10.55 13.61 -0.27
CA TYR A 47 10.06 14.18 -1.54
C TYR A 47 9.45 15.57 -1.36
N LYS A 48 8.72 15.79 -0.26
CA LYS A 48 8.05 17.06 0.05
C LYS A 48 9.02 18.20 0.35
N GLY A 49 10.29 17.92 0.61
CA GLY A 49 11.33 18.91 0.95
C GLY A 49 11.21 19.49 2.36
N GLU A 50 10.03 19.39 2.98
CA GLU A 50 9.74 19.89 4.31
C GLU A 50 9.38 18.74 5.26
N PRO A 51 9.70 18.86 6.57
CA PRO A 51 9.28 17.87 7.54
C PRO A 51 7.76 17.81 7.62
N TYR A 52 7.22 16.62 7.42
CA TYR A 52 5.80 16.39 7.30
C TYR A 52 5.38 15.17 8.08
N ILE A 53 4.28 15.27 8.82
CA ILE A 53 3.68 14.17 9.56
C ILE A 53 2.26 13.99 9.03
N GLN A 54 1.82 12.75 8.86
CA GLN A 54 0.46 12.41 8.50
C GLN A 54 -0.03 11.23 9.30
N SER A 55 -1.26 11.34 9.79
CA SER A 55 -2.02 10.21 10.30
C SER A 55 -3.15 9.90 9.33
N THR A 56 -3.45 8.62 9.16
CA THR A 56 -4.58 8.15 8.35
C THR A 56 -5.33 7.09 9.13
N TYR A 57 -6.65 7.22 9.18
CA TYR A 57 -7.55 6.20 9.73
C TYR A 57 -8.50 5.75 8.63
N ARG A 58 -8.59 4.45 8.42
CA ARG A 58 -9.46 3.82 7.43
C ARG A 58 -10.35 2.80 8.12
N SER A 59 -11.65 2.87 7.83
CA SER A 59 -12.63 1.87 8.23
C SER A 59 -13.32 1.33 6.98
N GLN A 60 -13.26 0.02 6.79
CA GLN A 60 -13.81 -0.66 5.63
C GLN A 60 -15.07 -1.41 6.03
N TRP A 61 -16.02 -1.55 5.09
CA TRP A 61 -17.26 -2.31 5.28
C TRP A 61 -18.00 -1.93 6.58
N VAL A 62 -18.19 -0.63 6.80
CA VAL A 62 -18.71 -0.07 8.05
C VAL A 62 -20.02 -0.74 8.46
N GLY A 63 -20.12 -1.24 9.69
CA GLY A 63 -21.33 -1.93 10.17
C GLY A 63 -21.30 -3.45 9.99
N PHE A 64 -20.25 -4.00 9.38
CA PHE A 64 -19.96 -5.44 9.45
C PHE A 64 -19.10 -5.75 10.69
N GLU A 65 -19.44 -6.81 11.42
CA GLU A 65 -18.69 -7.20 12.62
C GLU A 65 -17.30 -7.74 12.23
N GLY A 66 -16.25 -7.28 12.91
CA GLY A 66 -14.87 -7.64 12.59
C GLY A 66 -14.35 -7.01 11.29
N ALA A 67 -15.03 -5.99 10.74
CA ALA A 67 -14.60 -5.34 9.53
C ALA A 67 -13.22 -4.66 9.68
N PRO A 68 -12.42 -4.57 8.59
CA PRO A 68 -11.07 -4.07 8.69
C PRO A 68 -11.00 -2.60 9.11
N THR A 69 -10.13 -2.31 10.07
CA THR A 69 -9.77 -0.95 10.48
C THR A 69 -8.26 -0.78 10.47
N THR A 70 -7.78 0.24 9.77
CA THR A 70 -6.36 0.52 9.62
C THR A 70 -6.05 1.91 10.16
N PHE A 71 -5.02 2.02 10.98
CA PHE A 71 -4.46 3.29 11.43
C PHE A 71 -2.99 3.37 11.04
N THR A 72 -2.58 4.51 10.48
CA THR A 72 -1.18 4.76 10.16
C THR A 72 -0.74 6.12 10.65
N VAL A 73 0.53 6.20 11.02
CA VAL A 73 1.25 7.45 11.23
C VAL A 73 2.54 7.39 10.43
N THR A 74 2.74 8.36 9.56
CA THR A 74 3.97 8.50 8.80
C THR A 74 4.59 9.86 9.06
N ALA A 75 5.91 9.91 9.13
CA ALA A 75 6.66 11.14 9.13
C ALA A 75 7.77 11.06 8.10
N ASP A 76 8.02 12.13 7.36
CA ASP A 76 9.20 12.24 6.51
C ASP A 76 9.84 13.62 6.58
N LEU A 77 11.14 13.65 6.32
CA LEU A 77 11.90 14.88 6.22
C LEU A 77 12.98 14.74 5.15
N SER A 78 13.41 15.90 4.67
CA SER A 78 14.49 16.04 3.72
C SER A 78 15.69 16.69 4.39
N ALA A 79 16.89 16.19 4.11
CA ALA A 79 18.16 16.69 4.61
C ALA A 79 19.18 16.82 3.48
N ASN A 80 20.35 17.39 3.79
CA ASN A 80 21.46 17.61 2.86
C ASN A 80 21.01 18.23 1.53
N GLU A 81 20.34 19.39 1.60
CA GLU A 81 19.84 20.14 0.42
C GLU A 81 18.87 19.33 -0.47
N GLY A 82 18.20 18.32 0.07
CA GLY A 82 17.30 17.48 -0.72
C GLY A 82 17.93 16.19 -1.24
N LEU A 83 19.21 15.95 -0.96
CA LEU A 83 19.92 14.74 -1.39
C LEU A 83 19.67 13.54 -0.47
N MET A 84 19.11 13.76 0.73
CA MET A 84 18.80 12.70 1.69
C MET A 84 17.35 12.82 2.15
N GLY A 85 16.64 11.71 2.16
CA GLY A 85 15.29 11.59 2.67
C GLY A 85 15.23 10.58 3.81
N PHE A 86 14.52 10.93 4.88
CA PHE A 86 14.27 10.04 6.01
C PHE A 86 12.77 9.89 6.21
N GLY A 87 12.33 8.68 6.50
CA GLY A 87 10.93 8.36 6.72
C GLY A 87 10.74 7.45 7.92
N LEU A 88 9.62 7.60 8.61
CA LEU A 88 9.11 6.70 9.64
C LEU A 88 7.68 6.36 9.25
N SER A 89 7.30 5.09 9.37
CA SER A 89 5.91 4.64 9.20
C SER A 89 5.56 3.67 10.30
N VAL A 90 4.49 3.96 11.03
CA VAL A 90 3.86 3.06 11.99
C VAL A 90 2.47 2.72 11.46
N LEU A 91 2.12 1.44 11.52
CA LEU A 91 0.86 0.90 11.03
C LEU A 91 0.26 -0.02 12.09
N SER A 92 -1.05 0.05 12.25
CA SER A 92 -1.84 -0.91 13.01
C SER A 92 -3.06 -1.25 12.17
N ASP A 93 -3.19 -2.51 11.77
CA ASP A 93 -4.28 -3.02 10.96
C ASP A 93 -4.99 -4.14 11.69
N LYS A 94 -6.29 -4.00 11.90
CA LYS A 94 -7.13 -5.00 12.56
C LYS A 94 -8.12 -5.55 11.54
N LEU A 95 -8.14 -6.86 11.37
CA LEU A 95 -9.04 -7.58 10.47
C LEU A 95 -9.66 -8.77 11.21
N GLY A 96 -10.88 -8.60 11.71
CA GLY A 96 -11.56 -9.63 12.51
C GLY A 96 -10.70 -10.10 13.70
N PRO A 97 -10.31 -11.40 13.74
CA PRO A 97 -9.49 -11.97 14.81
C PRO A 97 -8.00 -11.64 14.67
N THR A 98 -7.56 -11.03 13.56
CA THR A 98 -6.15 -10.73 13.32
C THR A 98 -5.84 -9.26 13.59
N ASN A 99 -4.61 -9.02 14.06
CA ASN A 99 -4.07 -7.69 14.26
C ASN A 99 -2.62 -7.67 13.79
N THR A 100 -2.29 -6.69 12.98
CA THR A 100 -0.93 -6.49 12.49
C THR A 100 -0.42 -5.11 12.84
N ASN A 101 0.65 -5.06 13.62
CA ASN A 101 1.33 -3.82 13.96
C ASN A 101 2.69 -3.80 13.29
N GLY A 102 3.03 -2.71 12.60
CA GLY A 102 4.29 -2.58 11.89
C GLY A 102 4.96 -1.24 12.17
N ALA A 103 6.28 -1.24 12.20
CA ALA A 103 7.08 -0.03 12.25
C ALA A 103 8.22 -0.15 11.22
N MET A 104 8.39 0.88 10.39
CA MET A 104 9.40 0.95 9.34
C MET A 104 10.17 2.26 9.43
N LEU A 105 11.48 2.17 9.24
CA LEU A 105 12.39 3.28 9.02
C LEU A 105 12.83 3.26 7.57
N SER A 106 12.67 4.37 6.87
CA SER A 106 13.00 4.53 5.46
C SER A 106 14.13 5.53 5.29
N TYR A 107 15.05 5.23 4.40
CA TYR A 107 16.09 6.13 3.94
C TYR A 107 16.09 6.18 2.41
N ALA A 108 16.16 7.39 1.85
CA ALA A 108 16.24 7.62 0.42
C ALA A 108 17.46 8.48 0.08
N TYR A 109 18.37 7.91 -0.71
CA TYR A 109 19.45 8.67 -1.32
C TYR A 109 18.95 9.26 -2.64
N ARG A 110 18.99 10.59 -2.77
CA ARG A 110 18.38 11.33 -3.88
C ARG A 110 19.47 11.93 -4.76
N ILE A 111 19.61 11.40 -5.95
CA ILE A 111 20.54 11.87 -6.97
C ILE A 111 19.88 13.01 -7.73
N GLN A 112 20.47 14.20 -7.69
CA GLN A 112 20.02 15.31 -8.52
C GLN A 112 20.40 15.04 -9.99
N THR A 113 19.38 14.84 -10.84
CA THR A 113 19.56 14.54 -12.27
C THR A 113 19.45 15.80 -13.14
N GLY A 114 18.96 16.90 -12.56
CA GLY A 114 18.76 18.19 -13.23
C GLY A 114 18.40 19.27 -12.21
N ARG A 115 18.12 20.50 -12.67
CA ARG A 115 17.88 21.65 -11.77
C ARG A 115 16.75 21.41 -10.76
N GLU A 116 15.66 20.80 -11.23
CA GLU A 116 14.47 20.50 -10.43
C GLU A 116 14.08 19.02 -10.51
N SER A 117 15.04 18.13 -10.85
CA SER A 117 14.76 16.70 -11.01
C SER A 117 15.67 15.84 -10.15
N PHE A 118 15.07 14.81 -9.54
CA PHE A 118 15.75 13.92 -8.61
C PHE A 118 15.36 12.47 -8.88
N LEU A 119 16.33 11.57 -8.79
CA LEU A 119 16.13 10.13 -8.73
C LEU A 119 16.47 9.66 -7.32
N GLY A 120 15.44 9.28 -6.56
CA GLY A 120 15.57 8.64 -5.25
C GLY A 120 15.80 7.14 -5.38
N LEU A 121 16.79 6.63 -4.66
CA LEU A 121 17.01 5.21 -4.38
C LEU A 121 16.75 5.02 -2.89
N GLY A 122 15.71 4.25 -2.56
CA GLY A 122 15.21 4.12 -1.20
C GLY A 122 15.24 2.69 -0.71
N ALA A 123 15.50 2.55 0.58
CA ALA A 123 15.34 1.31 1.30
C ALA A 123 14.61 1.60 2.61
N SER A 124 13.85 0.62 3.10
CA SER A 124 13.32 0.67 4.46
C SER A 124 13.56 -0.64 5.16
N ILE A 125 13.79 -0.56 6.47
CA ILE A 125 13.89 -1.71 7.36
C ILE A 125 12.94 -1.52 8.53
N GLY A 126 12.45 -2.62 9.06
CA GLY A 126 11.58 -2.58 10.21
C GLY A 126 11.14 -3.95 10.63
N ALA A 127 10.03 -3.99 11.36
CA ALA A 127 9.42 -5.23 11.77
C ALA A 127 7.91 -5.10 11.86
N SER A 128 7.24 -6.23 11.81
CA SER A 128 5.80 -6.34 12.04
C SER A 128 5.52 -7.44 13.04
N GLU A 129 4.56 -7.20 13.92
CA GLU A 129 3.95 -8.22 14.75
C GLU A 129 2.60 -8.58 14.12
N TYR A 130 2.46 -9.82 13.69
CA TYR A 130 1.19 -10.41 13.31
C TYR A 130 0.65 -11.20 14.50
N ALA A 131 -0.56 -10.89 14.93
CA ALA A 131 -1.26 -11.61 15.98
C ALA A 131 -2.60 -12.13 15.47
N ILE A 132 -2.94 -13.36 15.85
CA ILE A 132 -4.26 -13.96 15.64
C ILE A 132 -4.83 -14.41 16.97
N ASP A 133 -6.07 -14.03 17.23
CA ASP A 133 -6.83 -14.49 18.39
C ASP A 133 -7.72 -15.67 17.99
N GLY A 134 -7.30 -16.87 18.39
CA GLY A 134 -8.02 -18.10 18.14
C GLY A 134 -9.39 -18.17 18.82
N ASP A 135 -9.54 -17.50 19.97
CA ASP A 135 -10.78 -17.55 20.77
C ASP A 135 -11.91 -16.74 20.11
N MET A 136 -11.55 -15.83 19.19
CA MET A 136 -12.49 -15.11 18.34
C MET A 136 -12.94 -15.93 17.12
N LEU A 137 -12.30 -17.06 16.82
CA LEU A 137 -12.65 -17.92 15.69
C LEU A 137 -13.84 -18.82 16.05
N ARG A 138 -14.88 -18.77 15.23
CA ARG A 138 -15.98 -19.74 15.31
C ARG A 138 -15.63 -20.98 14.50
N ALA A 139 -15.00 -21.94 15.15
CA ALA A 139 -14.64 -23.21 14.54
C ALA A 139 -15.88 -24.02 14.13
N ASN A 140 -15.89 -24.56 12.91
CA ASN A 140 -16.89 -25.57 12.52
C ASN A 140 -16.64 -26.91 13.24
N ASN A 141 -15.38 -27.19 13.61
CA ASN A 141 -14.97 -28.30 14.43
C ASN A 141 -14.19 -27.77 15.65
N PRO A 142 -14.78 -27.82 16.87
CA PRO A 142 -14.12 -27.33 18.09
C PRO A 142 -12.77 -27.99 18.40
N ASP A 143 -12.54 -29.20 17.89
CA ASP A 143 -11.32 -29.99 18.11
C ASP A 143 -10.35 -29.95 16.91
N ASP A 144 -10.45 -28.95 16.02
CA ASP A 144 -9.50 -28.81 14.90
C ASP A 144 -8.09 -28.44 15.41
N PRO A 145 -7.09 -29.34 15.28
CA PRO A 145 -5.75 -29.10 15.79
C PRO A 145 -5.00 -27.97 15.05
N ASN A 146 -5.50 -27.51 13.91
CA ASN A 146 -4.90 -26.41 13.15
C ASN A 146 -5.39 -25.02 13.60
N LEU A 147 -6.42 -24.96 14.46
CA LEU A 147 -6.87 -23.70 15.03
C LEU A 147 -6.00 -23.34 16.23
N PRO A 148 -5.33 -22.17 16.23
CA PRO A 148 -4.61 -21.72 17.41
C PRO A 148 -5.58 -21.55 18.57
N GLN A 149 -5.18 -21.95 19.78
CA GLN A 149 -5.92 -21.63 21.00
C GLN A 149 -5.34 -20.37 21.64
N GLY A 150 -6.21 -19.43 22.02
CA GLY A 150 -5.80 -18.13 22.52
C GLY A 150 -5.08 -17.27 21.48
N ARG A 151 -4.38 -16.24 21.98
CA ARG A 151 -3.64 -15.30 21.14
C ARG A 151 -2.25 -15.83 20.80
N VAL A 152 -1.99 -16.01 19.51
CA VAL A 152 -0.67 -16.33 18.98
C VAL A 152 -0.12 -15.10 18.27
N ASN A 153 1.10 -14.71 18.59
CA ASN A 153 1.82 -13.65 17.92
C ASN A 153 3.06 -14.17 17.21
N MET A 154 3.43 -13.45 16.15
CA MET A 154 4.58 -13.72 15.31
C MET A 154 5.24 -12.39 14.99
N PHE A 155 6.54 -12.33 15.25
CA PHE A 155 7.36 -11.21 14.85
C PHE A 155 8.03 -11.51 13.51
N THR A 156 7.89 -10.60 12.56
CA THR A 156 8.51 -10.70 11.24
C THR A 156 9.38 -9.47 10.97
N PRO A 157 10.70 -9.64 10.77
CA PRO A 157 11.52 -8.55 10.25
C PRO A 157 11.10 -8.25 8.81
N ASN A 158 11.22 -7.00 8.39
CA ASN A 158 10.82 -6.56 7.06
C ASN A 158 11.85 -5.63 6.43
N MET A 159 11.96 -5.72 5.11
CA MET A 159 12.80 -4.87 4.28
C MET A 159 12.07 -4.54 2.98
N ASN A 160 12.15 -3.29 2.55
CA ASN A 160 11.58 -2.84 1.28
C ASN A 160 12.63 -2.05 0.51
N LEU A 161 12.52 -2.04 -0.82
CA LEU A 161 13.34 -1.26 -1.72
C LEU A 161 12.46 -0.45 -2.68
N GLY A 162 12.98 0.68 -3.15
CA GLY A 162 12.25 1.52 -4.09
C GLY A 162 13.15 2.43 -4.91
N MET A 163 12.65 2.81 -6.07
CA MET A 163 13.17 3.88 -6.89
C MET A 163 12.05 4.88 -7.14
N PHE A 164 12.34 6.17 -7.05
CA PHE A 164 11.36 7.23 -7.24
C PHE A 164 11.99 8.41 -7.97
N PHE A 165 11.61 8.61 -9.22
CA PHE A 165 11.98 9.78 -10.00
C PHE A 165 10.92 10.85 -9.89
N HIS A 166 11.34 12.11 -9.75
CA HIS A 166 10.43 13.24 -9.86
C HIS A 166 11.11 14.46 -10.46
N ASN A 167 10.29 15.33 -11.03
CA ASN A 167 10.63 16.71 -11.35
C ASN A 167 9.46 17.63 -10.96
N SER A 168 9.49 18.91 -11.36
CA SER A 168 8.45 19.89 -11.02
C SER A 168 7.04 19.58 -11.53
N ARG A 169 6.86 18.60 -12.44
CA ARG A 169 5.54 18.21 -12.96
C ARG A 169 5.28 16.70 -12.94
N PHE A 170 6.29 15.88 -13.15
CA PHE A 170 6.15 14.44 -13.36
C PHE A 170 6.79 13.67 -12.21
N TYR A 171 6.19 12.54 -11.87
CA TYR A 171 6.84 11.54 -11.01
C TYR A 171 6.55 10.13 -11.53
N ALA A 172 7.49 9.23 -11.26
CA ALA A 172 7.33 7.81 -11.47
C ALA A 172 8.13 7.05 -10.41
N GLY A 173 7.64 5.87 -10.02
CA GLY A 173 8.34 5.04 -9.07
C GLY A 173 7.99 3.57 -9.21
N VAL A 174 8.94 2.75 -8.77
CA VAL A 174 8.79 1.31 -8.61
C VAL A 174 9.29 0.93 -7.23
N SER A 175 8.66 -0.04 -6.58
CA SER A 175 9.10 -0.56 -5.30
C SER A 175 8.77 -2.03 -5.12
N ALA A 176 9.47 -2.66 -4.19
CA ALA A 176 9.25 -4.02 -3.74
C ALA A 176 9.20 -4.03 -2.20
N TYR A 177 8.15 -4.61 -1.64
CA TYR A 177 7.90 -4.71 -0.20
C TYR A 177 7.98 -6.16 0.28
N ASN A 178 8.18 -6.35 1.58
CA ASN A 178 8.27 -7.67 2.24
C ASN A 178 9.40 -8.54 1.68
N MET A 179 10.57 -7.96 1.46
CA MET A 179 11.68 -8.66 0.79
C MET A 179 12.40 -9.71 1.67
N ILE A 180 12.12 -9.74 2.97
CA ILE A 180 12.68 -10.76 3.88
C ILE A 180 11.83 -12.03 3.75
N GLY A 181 12.10 -12.86 2.74
CA GLY A 181 11.24 -13.97 2.35
C GLY A 181 10.85 -14.97 3.46
N ARG A 182 9.73 -15.65 3.21
CA ARG A 182 9.03 -16.60 4.11
C ARG A 182 9.94 -17.59 4.85
N GLY A 183 10.96 -18.14 4.20
CA GLY A 183 11.85 -19.17 4.75
C GLY A 183 12.82 -18.71 5.85
N ALA A 184 12.81 -17.43 6.20
CA ALA A 184 13.60 -16.88 7.32
C ALA A 184 12.78 -16.75 8.63
N LEU A 185 11.51 -17.19 8.65
CA LEU A 185 10.58 -16.98 9.77
C LEU A 185 10.37 -18.26 10.59
N GLU A 186 10.27 -18.13 11.93
CA GLU A 186 10.25 -19.25 12.88
C GLU A 186 8.99 -20.14 12.83
N ARG A 187 7.88 -19.65 12.26
CA ARG A 187 6.63 -20.42 12.10
C ARG A 187 6.09 -20.23 10.69
N GLU A 188 6.54 -21.09 9.78
CA GLU A 188 6.18 -21.02 8.36
C GLU A 188 4.65 -21.03 8.17
N ASP A 189 3.93 -21.95 8.83
CA ASP A 189 2.49 -22.19 8.68
C ASP A 189 1.58 -20.96 8.91
N ILE A 190 1.95 -20.04 9.80
CA ILE A 190 1.21 -18.82 10.10
C ILE A 190 1.75 -17.63 9.27
N ALA A 191 3.02 -17.68 8.88
CA ALA A 191 3.73 -16.63 8.15
C ALA A 191 3.40 -16.60 6.66
N LEU A 192 2.88 -17.72 6.14
CA LEU A 192 2.58 -17.96 4.73
C LEU A 192 1.79 -16.83 4.07
N ALA A 193 0.81 -16.24 4.76
CA ALA A 193 -0.09 -15.25 4.15
C ALA A 193 0.40 -13.80 4.20
N TYR A 194 1.19 -13.39 5.20
CA TYR A 194 1.46 -11.96 5.46
C TYR A 194 2.73 -11.42 4.77
N HIS A 195 3.66 -12.29 4.38
CA HIS A 195 5.02 -11.88 3.98
C HIS A 195 5.36 -12.11 2.51
N ASP A 196 4.36 -12.02 1.64
CA ASP A 196 4.59 -12.07 0.19
C ASP A 196 5.20 -10.80 -0.36
N PHE A 197 6.04 -10.97 -1.40
CA PHE A 197 6.60 -9.86 -2.14
C PHE A 197 5.49 -9.06 -2.81
N HIS A 198 5.41 -7.78 -2.49
CA HIS A 198 4.48 -6.85 -3.12
C HIS A 198 5.26 -5.89 -4.00
N TYR A 199 4.91 -5.82 -5.27
CA TYR A 199 5.49 -4.89 -6.24
C TYR A 199 4.53 -3.75 -6.52
N TYR A 200 5.04 -2.53 -6.52
CA TYR A 200 4.27 -1.34 -6.86
C TYR A 200 4.91 -0.61 -8.02
N ILE A 201 4.10 -0.15 -8.97
CA ILE A 201 4.52 0.76 -10.05
C ILE A 201 3.54 1.94 -10.05
N THR A 202 4.05 3.16 -9.97
CA THR A 202 3.21 4.36 -10.01
C THR A 202 3.81 5.42 -10.89
N ALA A 203 2.95 6.20 -11.56
CA ALA A 203 3.37 7.44 -12.18
C ALA A 203 2.23 8.45 -12.19
N GLY A 204 2.58 9.73 -12.35
CA GLY A 204 1.62 10.80 -12.50
C GLY A 204 2.27 12.07 -13.02
N VAL A 205 1.44 12.98 -13.49
CA VAL A 205 1.87 14.28 -14.03
C VAL A 205 0.96 15.38 -13.52
N MET A 206 1.50 16.57 -13.29
CA MET A 206 0.78 17.77 -12.91
C MET A 206 0.66 18.69 -14.12
N ILE A 207 -0.57 18.85 -14.59
CA ILE A 207 -0.93 19.59 -15.80
C ILE A 207 -1.59 20.91 -15.37
N PRO A 208 -0.92 22.06 -15.55
CA PRO A 208 -1.55 23.35 -15.26
C PRO A 208 -2.64 23.63 -16.31
N ILE A 209 -3.90 23.69 -15.88
CA ILE A 209 -5.03 24.06 -16.76
C ILE A 209 -5.17 25.60 -16.81
N SER A 210 -4.97 26.26 -15.66
CA SER A 210 -4.97 27.71 -15.54
C SER A 210 -4.06 28.14 -14.38
N SER A 211 -3.95 29.45 -14.12
CA SER A 211 -3.21 29.99 -12.97
C SER A 211 -3.75 29.51 -11.61
N SER A 212 -5.00 29.05 -11.55
CA SER A 212 -5.67 28.63 -10.31
C SER A 212 -6.12 27.17 -10.31
N VAL A 213 -5.90 26.42 -11.40
CA VAL A 213 -6.40 25.05 -11.56
C VAL A 213 -5.32 24.17 -12.15
N GLN A 214 -5.03 23.05 -11.49
CA GLN A 214 -4.10 22.05 -11.97
C GLN A 214 -4.75 20.68 -11.94
N PHE A 215 -4.49 19.84 -12.93
CA PHE A 215 -4.99 18.48 -13.00
C PHE A 215 -3.84 17.48 -12.87
N LYS A 216 -4.03 16.48 -12.03
CA LYS A 216 -3.08 15.43 -11.72
C LYS A 216 -3.71 14.07 -12.07
N PRO A 217 -3.54 13.59 -13.31
CA PRO A 217 -3.75 12.19 -13.62
C PRO A 217 -2.61 11.35 -13.04
N SER A 218 -2.94 10.20 -12.47
CA SER A 218 -1.94 9.24 -11.99
C SER A 218 -2.48 7.82 -11.99
N PHE A 219 -1.57 6.85 -12.04
CA PHE A 219 -1.93 5.45 -11.87
C PHE A 219 -1.05 4.77 -10.81
N LEU A 220 -1.53 3.62 -10.34
CA LEU A 220 -0.79 2.68 -9.52
C LEU A 220 -1.11 1.27 -10.02
N ILE A 221 -0.09 0.43 -10.15
CA ILE A 221 -0.22 -1.00 -10.38
C ILE A 221 0.37 -1.69 -9.15
N LYS A 222 -0.33 -2.69 -8.63
CA LYS A 222 0.08 -3.53 -7.51
C LYS A 222 0.06 -4.97 -7.95
N GLU A 223 1.18 -5.65 -7.73
CA GLU A 223 1.33 -7.06 -8.06
C GLU A 223 1.80 -7.82 -6.81
N VAL A 224 1.15 -8.94 -6.54
CA VAL A 224 1.55 -9.87 -5.47
C VAL A 224 1.34 -11.29 -5.98
N LYS A 225 2.30 -12.18 -5.68
CA LYS A 225 2.18 -13.58 -6.07
C LYS A 225 0.93 -14.19 -5.43
N GLY A 226 0.11 -14.90 -6.21
CA GLY A 226 -1.07 -15.59 -5.69
C GLY A 226 -2.37 -14.76 -5.66
N ALA A 227 -2.33 -13.46 -6.00
CA ALA A 227 -3.53 -12.65 -6.22
C ALA A 227 -3.56 -11.98 -7.59
N PRO A 228 -4.74 -11.62 -8.12
CA PRO A 228 -4.83 -10.85 -9.36
C PRO A 228 -4.15 -9.47 -9.25
N THR A 229 -3.46 -9.06 -10.32
CA THR A 229 -2.86 -7.72 -10.44
C THR A 229 -3.92 -6.65 -10.23
N SER A 230 -3.70 -5.71 -9.32
CA SER A 230 -4.59 -4.58 -9.09
C SER A 230 -4.05 -3.32 -9.75
N TYR A 231 -4.94 -2.50 -10.32
CA TYR A 231 -4.59 -1.18 -10.82
C TYR A 231 -5.59 -0.11 -10.34
N ASP A 232 -5.05 1.07 -10.05
CA ASP A 232 -5.79 2.28 -9.69
C ASP A 232 -5.52 3.33 -10.78
N ILE A 233 -6.57 3.91 -11.36
CA ILE A 233 -6.51 5.06 -12.26
C ILE A 233 -7.15 6.25 -11.53
N ASN A 234 -6.44 7.36 -11.45
CA ASN A 234 -6.84 8.49 -10.62
C ASN A 234 -6.84 9.77 -11.44
N GLY A 235 -7.82 10.62 -11.17
CA GLY A 235 -7.88 12.00 -11.66
C GLY A 235 -8.14 12.94 -10.50
N MET A 236 -7.17 13.81 -10.20
CA MET A 236 -7.23 14.79 -9.11
C MET A 236 -7.12 16.21 -9.67
N VAL A 237 -7.92 17.16 -9.18
CA VAL A 237 -7.86 18.57 -9.55
C VAL A 237 -7.50 19.38 -8.31
N LEU A 238 -6.49 20.24 -8.43
CA LEU A 238 -6.07 21.20 -7.43
C LEU A 238 -6.59 22.59 -7.78
N PHE A 239 -7.44 23.14 -6.93
CA PHE A 239 -7.97 24.49 -7.01
C PHE A 239 -7.24 25.42 -6.03
N LYS A 240 -6.72 26.53 -6.56
CA LYS A 240 -6.04 27.62 -5.84
C LYS A 240 -5.00 27.12 -4.85
N GLU A 241 -4.30 26.04 -5.19
CA GLU A 241 -3.27 25.39 -4.36
C GLU A 241 -3.74 24.95 -2.97
N ARG A 242 -5.05 24.89 -2.72
CA ARG A 242 -5.64 24.63 -1.40
C ARG A 242 -6.66 23.50 -1.35
N LEU A 243 -7.37 23.25 -2.45
CA LEU A 243 -8.44 22.25 -2.49
C LEU A 243 -8.16 21.22 -3.57
N TRP A 244 -8.01 19.97 -3.14
CA TRP A 244 -7.95 18.80 -4.01
C TRP A 244 -9.31 18.13 -4.08
N LEU A 245 -9.76 17.87 -5.30
CA LEU A 245 -10.97 17.11 -5.60
C LEU A 245 -10.63 16.05 -6.63
N GLY A 246 -11.06 14.82 -6.45
CA GLY A 246 -10.83 13.82 -7.47
C GLY A 246 -11.55 12.52 -7.25
N ALA A 247 -11.29 11.61 -8.18
CA ALA A 247 -11.82 10.26 -8.16
C ALA A 247 -10.73 9.26 -8.52
N SER A 248 -10.88 8.06 -7.98
CA SER A 248 -10.05 6.90 -8.30
C SER A 248 -10.95 5.76 -8.75
N TYR A 249 -10.60 5.12 -9.85
CA TYR A 249 -11.18 3.86 -10.29
C TYR A 249 -10.17 2.76 -10.05
N ARG A 250 -10.55 1.77 -9.26
CA ARG A 250 -9.73 0.60 -8.95
C ARG A 250 -10.37 -0.64 -9.53
N SER A 251 -9.55 -1.47 -10.16
CA SER A 251 -9.97 -2.76 -10.70
C SER A 251 -8.79 -3.74 -10.70
N ASN A 252 -9.05 -4.99 -11.04
CA ASN A 252 -8.03 -6.03 -11.11
C ASN A 252 -7.97 -6.60 -12.53
N MET A 253 -6.76 -6.85 -13.01
CA MET A 253 -6.50 -7.57 -14.24
C MET A 253 -6.10 -9.01 -13.92
N GLN A 254 -6.58 -9.95 -14.73
CA GLN A 254 -6.21 -11.35 -14.65
C GLN A 254 -5.01 -11.60 -15.56
N MET A 255 -3.87 -10.96 -15.26
CA MET A 255 -2.63 -11.18 -16.00
C MET A 255 -1.85 -12.31 -15.33
N GLY A 256 -1.42 -13.30 -16.13
CA GLY A 256 -0.53 -14.37 -15.64
C GLY A 256 -1.20 -15.50 -14.84
N MET A 257 -2.54 -15.60 -14.84
CA MET A 257 -3.25 -16.68 -14.16
C MET A 257 -4.30 -17.33 -15.08
N GLU A 258 -3.84 -18.24 -15.95
CA GLU A 258 -4.67 -18.99 -16.91
C GLU A 258 -5.62 -20.03 -16.25
N ASN A 259 -5.54 -20.23 -14.93
CA ASN A 259 -6.27 -21.29 -14.19
C ASN A 259 -7.18 -20.77 -13.05
N LEU A 260 -7.48 -19.47 -12.99
CA LEU A 260 -8.44 -18.96 -12.03
C LEU A 260 -9.87 -19.20 -12.53
N GLN A 261 -10.75 -19.76 -11.69
CA GLN A 261 -12.18 -19.90 -12.01
C GLN A 261 -12.75 -18.55 -12.48
N ASP A 262 -13.56 -18.56 -13.55
CA ASP A 262 -14.25 -17.39 -14.13
C ASP A 262 -15.07 -16.56 -13.10
N ASN A 263 -15.30 -17.13 -11.91
CA ASN A 263 -16.03 -16.52 -10.79
C ASN A 263 -15.17 -15.71 -9.80
N LEU A 264 -13.88 -15.52 -10.04
CA LEU A 264 -13.08 -14.57 -9.25
C LEU A 264 -13.43 -13.14 -9.65
N ASN A 265 -14.55 -12.67 -9.07
CA ASN A 265 -15.12 -11.34 -9.24
C ASN A 265 -14.05 -10.27 -9.41
N GLN A 266 -14.09 -9.57 -10.55
CA GLN A 266 -13.40 -8.30 -10.75
C GLN A 266 -13.71 -7.41 -9.54
N ARG A 267 -12.71 -7.08 -8.73
CA ARG A 267 -12.88 -6.19 -7.57
C ARG A 267 -12.85 -4.76 -8.06
N ASN A 268 -14.01 -4.25 -8.43
CA ASN A 268 -14.16 -2.90 -8.92
C ASN A 268 -14.59 -1.98 -7.77
N ALA A 269 -13.92 -0.84 -7.65
CA ALA A 269 -14.28 0.18 -6.69
C ALA A 269 -14.06 1.57 -7.27
N VAL A 270 -14.92 2.50 -6.90
CA VAL A 270 -14.77 3.93 -7.17
C VAL A 270 -14.57 4.64 -5.85
N ALA A 271 -13.51 5.43 -5.75
CA ALA A 271 -13.24 6.29 -4.62
C ALA A 271 -13.47 7.75 -5.00
N PHE A 272 -14.15 8.49 -4.15
CA PHE A 272 -14.16 9.96 -4.20
C PHE A 272 -13.16 10.49 -3.19
N LEU A 273 -12.32 11.44 -3.60
CA LEU A 273 -11.27 12.02 -2.78
C LEU A 273 -11.47 13.52 -2.66
N LEU A 274 -11.40 14.00 -1.43
CA LEU A 274 -11.42 15.41 -1.05
C LEU A 274 -10.23 15.66 -0.12
N GLU A 275 -9.41 16.65 -0.43
CA GLU A 275 -8.38 17.10 0.50
C GLU A 275 -8.31 18.62 0.52
N VAL A 276 -8.16 19.21 1.71
CA VAL A 276 -8.11 20.66 1.90
C VAL A 276 -6.94 21.05 2.78
N PHE A 277 -6.23 22.11 2.36
CA PHE A 277 -5.28 22.82 3.19
C PHE A 277 -6.07 23.84 4.04
N ALA A 278 -6.45 23.42 5.25
CA ALA A 278 -7.17 24.27 6.20
C ALA A 278 -6.32 25.47 6.65
N THR A 279 -5.00 25.28 6.74
CA THR A 279 -4.00 26.33 6.91
C THR A 279 -2.80 26.06 6.00
N ASN A 280 -1.76 26.89 6.03
CA ASN A 280 -0.52 26.64 5.27
C ASN A 280 0.22 25.38 5.75
N ASN A 281 -0.12 24.85 6.92
CA ASN A 281 0.56 23.73 7.56
C ASN A 281 -0.37 22.54 7.79
N LEU A 282 -1.68 22.76 7.94
CA LEU A 282 -2.66 21.72 8.25
C LEU A 282 -3.40 21.27 6.98
N ARG A 283 -3.35 19.97 6.72
CA ARG A 283 -4.01 19.28 5.60
C ARG A 283 -5.01 18.28 6.14
N LEU A 284 -6.23 18.30 5.63
CA LEU A 284 -7.30 17.38 6.00
C LEU A 284 -7.75 16.64 4.74
N GLY A 285 -7.73 15.32 4.78
CA GLY A 285 -8.15 14.47 3.66
C GLY A 285 -9.31 13.56 4.05
N TYR A 286 -10.21 13.34 3.11
CA TYR A 286 -11.30 12.39 3.22
C TYR A 286 -11.42 11.63 1.90
N ALA A 287 -11.57 10.32 2.00
CA ALA A 287 -11.91 9.47 0.87
C ALA A 287 -13.07 8.55 1.22
N TYR A 288 -13.93 8.34 0.24
CA TYR A 288 -15.08 7.46 0.32
C TYR A 288 -14.98 6.44 -0.81
N ASP A 289 -14.83 5.17 -0.46
CA ASP A 289 -14.80 4.07 -1.43
C ASP A 289 -16.13 3.36 -1.50
N HIS A 290 -16.64 3.26 -2.72
CA HIS A 290 -17.82 2.48 -3.07
C HIS A 290 -17.40 1.27 -3.89
N SER A 291 -17.74 0.06 -3.42
CA SER A 291 -17.49 -1.18 -4.16
C SER A 291 -18.61 -1.43 -5.17
N MET A 292 -18.23 -1.74 -6.41
CA MET A 292 -19.16 -1.91 -7.53
C MET A 292 -19.50 -3.38 -7.83
N ASN A 293 -19.14 -4.31 -6.93
CA ASN A 293 -19.31 -5.75 -7.16
C ASN A 293 -20.71 -6.26 -6.80
N VAL A 294 -21.05 -7.47 -7.24
CA VAL A 294 -22.32 -8.17 -6.96
C VAL A 294 -22.61 -8.33 -5.44
N LEU A 295 -21.58 -8.20 -4.59
CA LEU A 295 -21.68 -8.17 -3.12
C LEU A 295 -21.87 -6.76 -2.53
N SER A 296 -22.06 -5.72 -3.36
CA SER A 296 -22.26 -4.32 -2.94
C SER A 296 -23.47 -4.18 -2.02
N ASP A 297 -24.52 -4.97 -2.23
CA ASP A 297 -25.73 -4.98 -1.38
C ASP A 297 -25.46 -5.47 0.06
N TYR A 298 -24.38 -6.23 0.29
CA TYR A 298 -24.02 -6.79 1.59
C TYR A 298 -22.81 -6.10 2.25
N ARG A 299 -22.07 -5.27 1.51
CA ARG A 299 -20.85 -4.60 2.00
C ARG A 299 -21.05 -3.09 1.97
N ASN A 300 -21.22 -2.51 3.15
CA ASN A 300 -21.25 -1.06 3.33
C ASN A 300 -19.95 -0.40 2.83
N ASN A 301 -20.03 0.91 2.60
CA ASN A 301 -18.95 1.70 2.02
C ASN A 301 -17.74 1.80 2.97
N SER A 302 -16.58 2.17 2.42
CA SER A 302 -15.36 2.40 3.22
C SER A 302 -15.06 3.89 3.31
N HIS A 303 -14.56 4.30 4.48
CA HIS A 303 -14.23 5.69 4.78
C HIS A 303 -12.76 5.77 5.20
N GLU A 304 -12.05 6.76 4.66
CA GLU A 304 -10.67 7.04 5.02
C GLU A 304 -10.54 8.53 5.35
N ILE A 305 -9.99 8.85 6.51
CA ILE A 305 -9.74 10.21 6.98
C ILE A 305 -8.23 10.35 7.17
N SER A 306 -7.66 11.46 6.73
CA SER A 306 -6.26 11.78 6.98
C SER A 306 -6.10 13.18 7.55
N VAL A 307 -5.11 13.32 8.44
CA VAL A 307 -4.68 14.60 8.99
C VAL A 307 -3.19 14.70 8.81
N GLY A 308 -2.78 15.72 8.06
CA GLY A 308 -1.40 16.03 7.73
C GLY A 308 -0.95 17.34 8.32
N TYR A 309 0.28 17.41 8.79
CA TYR A 309 0.87 18.61 9.34
C TYR A 309 2.29 18.82 8.83
N TYR A 310 2.54 19.98 8.21
CA TYR A 310 3.87 20.46 7.86
C TYR A 310 4.47 21.18 9.07
N ILE A 311 5.63 20.72 9.55
CA ILE A 311 6.28 21.28 10.73
C ILE A 311 6.80 22.71 10.44
N ALA A 312 7.27 22.94 9.21
CA ALA A 312 7.59 24.26 8.69
C ALA A 312 6.54 24.66 7.63
N PRO A 313 6.19 25.96 7.46
CA PRO A 313 5.26 26.37 6.42
C PRO A 313 5.76 26.04 5.01
N ARG A 314 4.84 25.70 4.09
CA ARG A 314 5.06 25.29 2.68
C ARG A 314 5.91 26.21 1.79
N SER A 315 6.30 27.37 2.34
CA SER A 315 7.07 28.43 1.67
C SER A 315 8.53 28.47 2.10
N VAL A 316 8.96 27.63 3.05
CA VAL A 316 10.31 27.67 3.61
C VAL A 316 11.09 26.47 3.09
N THR A 317 11.76 26.63 1.96
CA THR A 317 12.85 25.72 1.60
C THR A 317 13.92 25.84 2.69
N MET A 318 14.13 24.80 3.47
CA MET A 318 15.21 24.78 4.46
C MET A 318 16.56 24.87 3.73
N LYS A 319 17.07 26.10 3.58
CA LYS A 319 18.49 26.33 3.29
C LYS A 319 19.22 26.21 4.61
N ASN A 320 19.91 25.09 4.83
CA ASN A 320 20.80 24.97 5.98
C ASN A 320 21.95 25.98 5.80
N PRO A 321 22.35 26.75 6.83
CA PRO A 321 23.54 27.58 6.74
C PRO A 321 24.74 26.63 6.61
N ARG A 322 25.51 26.81 5.54
CA ARG A 322 26.79 26.11 5.36
C ARG A 322 27.66 26.24 6.61
N TRP A 323 28.31 25.15 6.99
CA TRP A 323 29.55 25.20 7.74
C TRP A 323 30.64 24.47 6.94
N PHE A 324 31.64 25.28 6.57
CA PHE A 324 33.07 25.07 6.32
C PHE A 324 33.57 23.68 5.89
#